data_AF-A0A2N2NUW4-F1
#
_entry.id   AF-A0A2N2NUW4-F1
#
_cell.length_a   1.000
_cell.length_b   1.000
_cell.length_c   1.000
_cell.angle_alpha   90.00
_cell.angle_beta   90.00
_cell.angle_gamma   90.00
#
_symmetry.space_group_name_H-M   'P 1'
#
loop_
_entity.id
_entity.type
_entity.pdbx_description
1 polymer ?
#
loop_
_entity_poly.entity_id
_entity_poly.type
_entity_poly.pdbx_seq_one_letter_code
_entity_poly.pdbx_strand_id
1 'polypeptide(L)'
;MPQVYWEQDFRDEAGELQLEISYNQFSALSPQLSYFPTGPAYKVGKWKTSPEQVRRFILKSKELGFEGCNFWVWYQTERDLPEVFEVIRADQTFGKPEQPPEDEPEDPELPVVKIQLKVISRVRVREMPNTSIFSKEIRFREAGEVVDVLDLQINNKRSVWVKDKDGWSAIVHGDYQYMD
;
A
#
# COMPACT_ATOMS: atom_id res chain seq x y z
N MET A 1 7.17 -23.49 -11.54
CA MET A 1 6.68 -23.63 -10.16
C MET A 1 5.95 -24.96 -10.01
N PRO A 2 6.67 -26.05 -9.67
CA PRO A 2 6.05 -27.35 -9.49
C PRO A 2 5.10 -27.38 -8.29
N GLN A 3 3.95 -28.04 -8.45
CA GLN A 3 3.00 -28.30 -7.36
C GLN A 3 3.47 -29.52 -6.58
N VAL A 4 3.86 -29.31 -5.33
CA VAL A 4 4.43 -30.32 -4.44
C VAL A 4 3.41 -30.61 -3.37
N TYR A 5 2.37 -31.38 -3.72
CA TYR A 5 1.29 -31.70 -2.79
C TYR A 5 1.51 -33.06 -2.13
N TRP A 6 1.30 -33.09 -0.82
CA TRP A 6 1.36 -34.29 0.02
C TRP A 6 -0.04 -34.70 0.50
N GLU A 7 -1.02 -34.60 -0.40
CA GLU A 7 -2.38 -35.04 -0.12
C GLU A 7 -2.40 -36.49 0.36
N GLN A 8 -3.23 -36.76 1.36
CA GLN A 8 -3.38 -38.07 2.03
C GLN A 8 -2.16 -38.53 2.83
N ASP A 9 -1.08 -37.76 2.89
CA ASP A 9 0.03 -38.01 3.81
C ASP A 9 -0.20 -37.25 5.13
N PHE A 10 -0.34 -38.02 6.21
CA PHE A 10 -0.65 -37.51 7.55
C PHE A 10 0.60 -37.33 8.42
N ARG A 11 1.79 -37.65 7.90
CA ARG A 11 3.05 -37.51 8.64
C ARG A 11 3.47 -36.05 8.71
N ASP A 12 4.14 -35.67 9.79
CA ASP A 12 4.61 -34.29 9.97
C ASP A 12 5.70 -33.93 8.94
N GLU A 13 6.55 -34.88 8.59
CA GLU A 13 7.60 -34.74 7.58
C GLU A 13 7.12 -34.80 6.13
N ALA A 14 5.81 -34.94 5.87
CA ALA A 14 5.30 -35.14 4.51
C ALA A 14 5.70 -34.01 3.54
N GLY A 15 5.71 -32.76 4.03
CA GLY A 15 6.08 -31.58 3.23
C GLY A 15 7.53 -31.60 2.75
N GLU A 16 8.48 -31.88 3.64
CA GLU A 16 9.90 -31.93 3.29
C GLU A 16 10.23 -33.15 2.42
N LEU A 17 9.63 -34.31 2.70
CA LEU A 17 9.84 -35.52 1.91
C LEU A 17 9.37 -35.33 0.46
N GLN A 18 8.16 -34.79 0.26
CA GLN A 18 7.68 -34.59 -1.11
C GLN A 18 8.46 -33.53 -1.86
N LEU A 19 8.94 -32.50 -1.16
CA LEU A 19 9.79 -31.50 -1.77
C LEU A 19 11.09 -32.08 -2.29
N GLU A 20 11.76 -32.91 -1.49
CA GLU A 20 13.02 -33.56 -1.87
C GLU A 20 12.82 -34.50 -3.07
N ILE A 21 11.77 -35.33 -3.03
CA ILE A 21 11.43 -36.24 -4.13
C ILE A 21 11.16 -35.45 -5.43
N SER A 22 10.31 -34.42 -5.35
CA SER A 22 9.95 -33.59 -6.51
C SER A 22 11.17 -32.87 -7.07
N TYR A 23 12.02 -32.30 -6.23
CA TYR A 23 13.23 -31.60 -6.67
C TYR A 23 14.24 -32.54 -7.33
N ASN A 24 14.46 -33.73 -6.77
CA ASN A 24 15.36 -34.72 -7.36
C ASN A 24 14.88 -35.18 -8.74
N GLN A 25 13.57 -35.41 -8.91
CA GLN A 25 12.98 -35.75 -10.20
C GLN A 25 13.11 -34.60 -11.20
N PHE A 26 12.79 -33.37 -10.78
CA PHE A 26 12.88 -32.20 -11.62
C PHE A 26 14.31 -31.90 -12.08
N SER A 27 15.29 -32.05 -11.19
CA SER A 27 16.72 -31.82 -11.48
C SER A 27 17.30 -32.82 -12.48
N ALA A 28 16.66 -33.98 -12.65
CA ALA A 28 17.03 -34.96 -13.66
C ALA A 28 16.48 -34.63 -15.07
N LEU A 29 15.59 -33.64 -15.19
CA LEU A 29 15.03 -33.21 -16.47
C LEU A 29 15.94 -32.19 -17.18
N SER A 30 15.79 -32.10 -18.50
CA SER A 30 16.46 -31.11 -19.34
C SER A 30 15.43 -30.32 -20.16
N PRO A 31 15.56 -28.98 -20.26
CA PRO A 31 16.62 -28.14 -19.67
C PRO A 31 16.46 -27.95 -18.16
N GLN A 32 17.56 -27.65 -17.46
CA GLN A 32 17.50 -27.24 -16.06
C GLN A 32 16.91 -25.84 -15.96
N LEU A 33 15.74 -25.75 -15.32
CA LEU A 33 15.04 -24.49 -15.06
C LEU A 33 15.07 -24.16 -13.57
N SER A 34 14.80 -22.90 -13.21
CA SER A 34 14.66 -22.52 -11.80
C SER A 34 13.52 -23.28 -11.11
N TYR A 35 13.77 -23.73 -9.89
CA TYR A 35 12.81 -24.46 -9.09
C TYR A 35 12.24 -23.57 -7.99
N PHE A 36 10.92 -23.41 -7.99
CA PHE A 36 10.19 -22.61 -7.00
C PHE A 36 8.91 -23.37 -6.62
N PRO A 37 8.90 -24.09 -5.49
CA PRO A 37 7.86 -25.08 -5.18
C PRO A 37 6.59 -24.45 -4.61
N THR A 38 5.46 -25.09 -4.92
CA THR A 38 4.13 -24.72 -4.41
C THR A 38 3.58 -25.81 -3.51
N GLY A 39 3.47 -25.55 -2.20
CA GLY A 39 2.87 -26.47 -1.22
C GLY A 39 1.34 -26.35 -1.13
N PRO A 40 0.63 -27.36 -0.61
CA PRO A 40 -0.77 -27.29 -0.29
C PRO A 40 -0.98 -26.62 1.09
N ALA A 41 -1.95 -25.73 1.15
CA ALA A 41 -2.44 -25.06 2.35
C ALA A 41 -3.98 -25.12 2.37
N TYR A 42 -4.52 -26.29 2.05
CA TYR A 42 -5.97 -26.55 2.02
C TYR A 42 -6.29 -27.91 2.65
N LYS A 43 -7.58 -28.24 2.68
CA LYS A 43 -8.12 -29.53 3.10
C LYS A 43 -8.92 -30.17 1.98
N VAL A 44 -8.85 -31.48 1.85
CA VAL A 44 -9.64 -32.26 0.90
C VAL A 44 -10.11 -33.56 1.55
N GLY A 45 -11.42 -33.78 1.53
CA GLY A 45 -12.04 -34.93 2.21
C GLY A 45 -11.69 -34.96 3.71
N LYS A 46 -11.00 -36.02 4.14
CA LYS A 46 -10.53 -36.21 5.53
C LYS A 46 -9.12 -35.69 5.79
N TRP A 47 -8.40 -35.31 4.74
CA TRP A 47 -7.03 -34.84 4.84
C TRP A 47 -6.98 -33.32 4.92
N LYS A 48 -6.03 -32.79 5.70
CA LYS A 48 -5.70 -31.37 5.76
C LYS A 48 -4.20 -31.19 5.94
N THR A 49 -3.66 -30.14 5.33
CA THR A 49 -2.31 -29.68 5.64
C THR A 49 -2.19 -29.33 7.13
N SER A 50 -1.10 -29.76 7.77
CA SER A 50 -0.77 -29.37 9.15
C SER A 50 0.22 -28.19 9.19
N PRO A 51 0.22 -27.40 10.28
CA PRO A 51 1.24 -26.35 10.50
C PRO A 51 2.68 -26.86 10.43
N GLU A 52 2.94 -28.06 10.98
CA GLU A 52 4.29 -28.64 11.02
C GLU A 52 4.77 -29.05 9.62
N GLN A 53 3.88 -29.64 8.80
CA GLN A 53 4.19 -29.97 7.41
C GLN A 53 4.60 -28.73 6.60
N VAL A 54 3.89 -27.60 6.79
CA VAL A 54 4.24 -26.32 6.16
C VAL A 54 5.57 -25.80 6.65
N ARG A 55 5.81 -25.79 7.96
CA ARG A 55 7.06 -25.33 8.54
C ARG A 55 8.26 -26.10 7.98
N ARG A 56 8.15 -27.43 7.92
CA ARG A 56 9.20 -28.29 7.35
C ARG A 56 9.41 -28.06 5.86
N PHE A 57 8.33 -27.87 5.10
CA PHE A 57 8.42 -27.52 3.69
C PHE A 57 9.16 -26.20 3.44
N ILE A 58 8.89 -25.17 4.24
CA ILE A 58 9.59 -23.87 4.18
C ILE A 58 11.08 -24.05 4.51
N LEU A 59 11.38 -24.71 5.64
CA LEU A 59 12.76 -24.93 6.09
C LEU A 59 13.56 -25.77 5.09
N LYS A 60 12.98 -26.84 4.56
CA LYS A 60 13.61 -27.68 3.55
C LYS A 60 13.82 -26.92 2.24
N SER A 61 12.88 -26.06 1.84
CA SER A 61 13.06 -25.18 0.67
C SER A 61 14.29 -24.27 0.82
N LYS A 62 14.50 -23.74 2.03
CA LYS A 62 15.68 -22.92 2.34
C LYS A 62 16.97 -23.73 2.35
N GLU A 63 16.93 -24.92 2.96
CA GLU A 63 18.07 -25.85 3.03
C GLU A 63 18.54 -26.29 1.64
N LEU A 64 17.61 -26.54 0.72
CA LEU A 64 17.90 -26.89 -0.68
C LEU A 64 18.36 -25.70 -1.54
N GLY A 65 18.43 -24.50 -0.97
CA GLY A 65 18.97 -23.31 -1.63
C GLY A 65 18.01 -22.61 -2.59
N PHE A 66 16.69 -22.81 -2.44
CA PHE A 66 15.70 -22.11 -3.27
C PHE A 66 15.57 -20.64 -2.86
N GLU A 67 15.14 -19.78 -3.79
CA GLU A 67 14.88 -18.36 -3.53
C GLU A 67 13.61 -18.14 -2.69
N GLY A 68 12.70 -19.11 -2.69
CA GLY A 68 11.45 -19.05 -1.95
C GLY A 68 10.57 -20.27 -2.20
N CYS A 69 9.39 -20.23 -1.61
CA CYS A 69 8.30 -21.17 -1.88
C CYS A 69 6.96 -20.43 -1.75
N ASN A 70 5.88 -21.00 -2.30
CA ASN A 70 4.54 -20.46 -2.12
C ASN A 70 3.52 -21.56 -1.75
N PHE A 71 2.29 -21.15 -1.50
CA PHE A 71 1.22 -22.03 -1.04
C PHE A 71 -0.08 -21.79 -1.79
N TRP A 72 -0.74 -22.89 -2.13
CA TRP A 72 -2.09 -22.89 -2.68
C TRP A 72 -3.05 -23.41 -1.60
N VAL A 73 -4.17 -22.78 -1.24
CA VAL A 73 -4.72 -21.52 -1.75
C VAL A 73 -5.10 -20.57 -0.62
N TRP A 74 -4.56 -19.35 -0.69
CA TRP A 74 -4.55 -18.35 0.37
C TRP A 74 -5.90 -18.10 1.07
N TYR A 75 -6.94 -17.75 0.31
CA TYR A 75 -8.27 -17.45 0.88
C TYR A 75 -8.90 -18.65 1.61
N GLN A 76 -8.72 -19.87 1.09
CA GLN A 76 -9.23 -21.05 1.77
C GLN A 76 -8.38 -21.38 3.00
N THR A 77 -7.07 -21.18 2.94
CA THR A 77 -6.19 -21.37 4.10
C THR A 77 -6.64 -20.49 5.26
N GLU A 78 -6.86 -19.20 5.02
CA GLU A 78 -7.31 -18.24 6.04
C GLU A 78 -8.65 -18.66 6.67
N ARG A 79 -9.61 -19.05 5.84
CA ARG A 79 -10.96 -19.43 6.27
C ARG A 79 -11.01 -20.78 6.99
N ASP A 80 -10.32 -21.79 6.45
CA ASP A 80 -10.53 -23.20 6.79
C ASP A 80 -9.42 -23.81 7.64
N LEU A 81 -8.22 -23.21 7.62
CA LEU A 81 -7.00 -23.67 8.29
C LEU A 81 -6.21 -22.47 8.87
N PRO A 82 -6.81 -21.67 9.78
CA PRO A 82 -6.18 -20.46 10.32
C PRO A 82 -4.83 -20.76 10.99
N GLU A 83 -4.66 -21.96 11.57
CA GLU A 83 -3.38 -22.38 12.15
C GLU A 83 -2.26 -22.50 11.10
N VAL A 84 -2.59 -22.94 9.88
CA VAL A 84 -1.64 -23.03 8.76
C VAL A 84 -1.38 -21.65 8.18
N PHE A 85 -2.43 -20.84 8.05
CA PHE A 85 -2.33 -19.46 7.58
C PHE A 85 -1.35 -18.66 8.42
N GLU A 86 -1.45 -18.74 9.75
CA GLU A 86 -0.56 -18.01 10.65
C GLU A 86 0.90 -18.46 10.56
N VAL A 87 1.16 -19.75 10.32
CA VAL A 87 2.54 -20.23 10.06
C VAL A 87 3.11 -19.59 8.81
N ILE A 88 2.34 -19.56 7.71
CA ILE A 88 2.80 -18.97 6.44
C ILE A 88 2.98 -17.45 6.59
N ARG A 89 2.02 -16.77 7.22
CA ARG A 89 2.01 -15.31 7.38
C ARG A 89 3.14 -14.79 8.26
N ALA A 90 3.49 -15.53 9.31
CA ALA A 90 4.50 -15.14 10.28
C ALA A 90 5.92 -15.62 9.94
N ASP A 91 6.08 -16.47 8.92
CA ASP A 91 7.40 -16.98 8.53
C ASP A 91 8.34 -15.87 8.04
N GLN A 92 9.61 -15.96 8.43
CA GLN A 92 10.67 -15.03 8.05
C GLN A 92 11.87 -15.74 7.39
N THR A 93 11.72 -17.01 7.01
CA THR A 93 12.83 -17.87 6.58
C THR A 93 13.55 -17.36 5.33
N PHE A 94 12.81 -16.79 4.39
CA PHE A 94 13.36 -16.23 3.15
C PHE A 94 13.72 -14.74 3.26
N GLY A 95 13.54 -14.13 4.43
CA GLY A 95 13.64 -12.69 4.62
C GLY A 95 12.52 -11.95 3.88
N LYS A 96 12.39 -10.65 4.14
CA LYS A 96 11.73 -9.79 3.15
C LYS A 96 12.72 -9.67 1.99
N PRO A 97 12.29 -9.73 0.71
CA PRO A 97 13.15 -9.23 -0.35
C PRO A 97 13.61 -7.84 0.10
N GLU A 98 14.92 -7.55 0.00
CA GLU A 98 15.35 -6.16 -0.02
C GLU A 98 14.50 -5.54 -1.10
N GLN A 99 13.50 -4.74 -0.70
CA GLN A 99 12.90 -3.83 -1.64
C GLN A 99 14.12 -3.08 -2.17
N PRO A 100 14.42 -3.12 -3.49
CA PRO A 100 15.28 -2.09 -4.04
C PRO A 100 14.73 -0.80 -3.44
N PRO A 101 15.60 0.09 -2.88
CA PRO A 101 15.14 1.32 -2.25
C PRO A 101 14.04 1.82 -3.16
N GLU A 102 12.82 1.88 -2.63
CA GLU A 102 11.66 2.22 -3.44
C GLU A 102 12.13 3.49 -4.14
N ASP A 103 12.38 3.40 -5.45
CA ASP A 103 12.39 4.59 -6.27
C ASP A 103 10.97 5.04 -6.00
N GLU A 104 10.79 5.90 -4.99
CA GLU A 104 9.63 6.75 -4.87
C GLU A 104 9.44 7.14 -6.33
N PRO A 105 8.32 6.75 -6.98
CA PRO A 105 8.10 7.27 -8.32
C PRO A 105 8.36 8.75 -8.13
N GLU A 106 9.40 9.28 -8.78
CA GLU A 106 9.54 10.71 -8.97
C GLU A 106 8.22 11.01 -9.65
N ASP A 107 7.23 11.39 -8.83
CA ASP A 107 5.87 11.62 -9.24
C ASP A 107 6.04 12.61 -10.36
N PRO A 108 5.87 12.20 -11.63
CA PRO A 108 6.65 12.78 -12.72
C PRO A 108 6.24 14.22 -12.83
N GLU A 109 6.99 15.15 -12.17
CA GLU A 109 6.43 16.33 -11.50
C GLU A 109 5.29 16.84 -12.36
N LEU A 110 4.07 16.34 -12.10
CA LEU A 110 2.93 16.83 -12.85
C LEU A 110 2.96 18.29 -12.48
N PRO A 111 3.15 19.22 -13.44
CA PRO A 111 3.41 20.60 -13.08
C PRO A 111 2.27 20.99 -12.17
N VAL A 112 2.57 21.08 -10.86
CA VAL A 112 1.55 21.37 -9.87
C VAL A 112 1.18 22.77 -10.25
N VAL A 113 0.06 22.92 -10.94
CA VAL A 113 -0.46 24.21 -11.32
C VAL A 113 -0.85 24.84 -10.00
N LYS A 114 0.13 25.48 -9.37
CA LYS A 114 -0.06 26.31 -8.19
C LYS A 114 -0.91 27.46 -8.69
N ILE A 115 -2.21 27.36 -8.45
CA ILE A 115 -3.14 28.42 -8.79
C ILE A 115 -2.74 29.58 -7.89
N GLN A 116 -2.28 30.65 -8.52
CA GLN A 116 -1.89 31.88 -7.86
C GLN A 116 -2.94 32.94 -8.18
N LEU A 117 -3.40 33.62 -7.14
CA LEU A 117 -4.30 34.76 -7.27
C LEU A 117 -3.55 36.03 -6.91
N LYS A 118 -3.69 37.06 -7.71
CA LYS A 118 -3.12 38.37 -7.42
C LYS A 118 -4.13 39.18 -6.63
N VAL A 119 -3.69 39.77 -5.53
CA VAL A 119 -4.50 40.70 -4.75
C VAL A 119 -4.62 42.01 -5.51
N ILE A 120 -5.82 42.38 -5.95
CA ILE A 120 -6.09 43.63 -6.66
C ILE A 120 -6.54 44.76 -5.73
N SER A 121 -7.03 44.41 -4.54
CA SER A 121 -7.49 45.37 -3.53
C SER A 121 -7.21 44.85 -2.13
N ARG A 122 -6.93 45.77 -1.20
CA ARG A 122 -6.60 45.44 0.19
C ARG A 122 -7.68 44.57 0.82
N VAL A 123 -7.28 43.41 1.36
CA VAL A 123 -8.20 42.41 1.93
C VAL A 123 -7.69 41.85 3.25
N ARG A 124 -8.61 41.48 4.14
CA ARG A 124 -8.28 40.91 5.45
C ARG A 124 -7.98 39.42 5.34
N VAL A 125 -6.95 38.98 6.06
CA VAL A 125 -6.65 37.58 6.33
C VAL A 125 -7.30 37.21 7.67
N ARG A 126 -8.01 36.09 7.70
CA ARG A 126 -8.85 35.65 8.82
C ARG A 126 -8.61 34.18 9.12
N GLU A 127 -8.95 33.75 10.34
CA GLU A 127 -8.88 32.32 10.71
C GLU A 127 -9.98 31.48 10.05
N MET A 128 -11.13 32.08 9.72
CA MET A 128 -12.26 31.40 9.08
C MET A 128 -12.73 32.15 7.82
N PRO A 129 -13.33 31.45 6.83
CA PRO A 129 -13.80 32.04 5.57
C PRO A 129 -15.15 32.76 5.73
N ASN A 130 -15.24 33.69 6.69
CA ASN A 130 -16.43 34.50 6.92
C ASN A 130 -16.07 35.86 7.56
N THR A 131 -17.04 36.77 7.58
CA THR A 131 -16.93 38.10 8.19
C THR A 131 -17.53 38.17 9.58
N SER A 132 -17.76 37.02 10.23
CA SER A 132 -18.34 36.98 11.58
C SER A 132 -17.42 37.64 12.59
N ILE A 133 -18.01 38.22 13.63
CA ILE A 133 -17.27 38.82 14.76
C ILE A 133 -16.38 37.80 15.48
N PHE A 134 -16.70 36.50 15.37
CA PHE A 134 -15.91 35.40 15.93
C PHE A 134 -14.70 35.01 15.07
N SER A 135 -14.61 35.50 13.83
CA SER A 135 -13.47 35.21 12.96
C SER A 135 -12.38 36.25 13.19
N LYS A 136 -11.36 35.87 13.96
CA LYS A 136 -10.21 36.73 14.26
C LYS A 136 -9.48 37.15 12.99
N GLU A 137 -9.11 38.43 12.96
CA GLU A 137 -8.30 39.02 11.89
C GLU A 137 -6.83 38.81 12.22
N ILE A 138 -6.10 38.23 11.27
CA ILE A 138 -4.69 37.89 11.41
C ILE A 138 -3.84 39.06 10.91
N ARG A 139 -4.06 39.45 9.65
CA ARG A 139 -3.37 40.59 9.00
C ARG A 139 -4.17 41.13 7.81
N PHE A 140 -3.61 42.13 7.14
CA PHE A 140 -4.10 42.58 5.83
C PHE A 140 -3.13 42.13 4.73
N ARG A 141 -3.67 41.88 3.54
CA ARG A 141 -2.94 41.82 2.28
C ARG A 141 -3.12 43.13 1.55
N GLU A 142 -2.04 43.66 1.00
CA GLU A 142 -2.07 44.85 0.16
C GLU A 142 -2.19 44.48 -1.32
N ALA A 143 -2.65 45.43 -2.14
CA ALA A 143 -2.74 45.23 -3.58
C ALA A 143 -1.34 44.97 -4.17
N GLY A 144 -1.23 43.95 -5.02
CA GLY A 144 0.00 43.47 -5.62
C GLY A 144 0.59 42.21 -4.97
N GLU A 145 0.12 41.80 -3.79
CA GLU A 145 0.51 40.51 -3.20
C GLU A 145 -0.01 39.34 -4.04
N VAL A 146 0.72 38.22 -4.03
CA VAL A 146 0.31 36.97 -4.69
C VAL A 146 -0.04 35.95 -3.62
N VAL A 147 -1.16 35.25 -3.81
CA VAL A 147 -1.69 34.23 -2.90
C VAL A 147 -1.62 32.89 -3.59
N ASP A 148 -0.83 31.97 -3.04
CA ASP A 148 -0.85 30.56 -3.44
C ASP A 148 -2.13 29.91 -2.88
N VAL A 149 -3.00 29.45 -3.77
CA VAL A 149 -4.27 28.82 -3.40
C VAL A 149 -4.00 27.43 -2.82
N LEU A 150 -4.16 27.29 -1.51
CA LEU A 150 -4.13 25.98 -0.83
C LEU A 150 -5.53 25.38 -0.68
N ASP A 151 -6.54 26.21 -0.50
CA ASP A 151 -7.94 25.78 -0.36
C ASP A 151 -8.90 26.89 -0.83
N LEU A 152 -10.13 26.50 -1.21
CA LEU A 152 -11.18 27.40 -1.67
C LEU A 152 -12.50 27.09 -0.97
N GLN A 153 -13.12 28.11 -0.38
CA GLN A 153 -14.44 28.02 0.22
C GLN A 153 -15.43 28.90 -0.54
N ILE A 154 -16.48 28.28 -1.09
CA ILE A 154 -17.58 28.96 -1.77
C ILE A 154 -18.79 28.95 -0.84
N ASN A 155 -19.08 30.08 -0.21
CA ASN A 155 -20.27 30.21 0.62
C ASN A 155 -21.52 30.51 -0.24
N ASN A 156 -21.36 31.35 -1.26
CA ASN A 156 -22.37 31.65 -2.28
C ASN A 156 -21.72 32.38 -3.47
N LYS A 157 -22.52 32.73 -4.49
CA LYS A 157 -22.05 33.43 -5.70
C LYS A 157 -21.35 34.77 -5.45
N ARG A 158 -21.55 35.38 -4.28
CA ARG A 158 -20.98 36.67 -3.86
C ARG A 158 -20.03 36.53 -2.67
N SER A 159 -19.61 35.32 -2.31
CA SER A 159 -18.76 35.09 -1.14
C SER A 159 -17.89 33.87 -1.39
N VAL A 160 -16.72 34.12 -1.98
CA VAL A 160 -15.70 33.12 -2.32
C VAL A 160 -14.42 33.49 -1.59
N TRP A 161 -13.81 32.51 -0.95
CA TRP A 161 -12.65 32.68 -0.09
C TRP A 161 -11.54 31.74 -0.50
N VAL A 162 -10.31 32.22 -0.41
CA VAL A 162 -9.08 31.44 -0.61
C VAL A 162 -8.36 31.29 0.72
N LYS A 163 -7.77 30.12 0.94
CA LYS A 163 -6.83 29.87 2.03
C LYS A 163 -5.42 29.77 1.47
N ASP A 164 -4.48 30.40 2.16
CA ASP A 164 -3.05 30.14 1.99
C ASP A 164 -2.42 29.80 3.35
N LYS A 165 -1.09 29.86 3.42
CA LYS A 165 -0.32 29.68 4.65
C LYS A 165 -0.62 30.69 5.76
N ASP A 166 -1.08 31.90 5.43
CA ASP A 166 -1.35 32.98 6.38
C ASP A 166 -2.80 32.91 6.90
N GLY A 167 -3.72 32.36 6.11
CA GLY A 167 -5.12 32.14 6.50
C GLY A 167 -6.11 32.38 5.36
N TRP A 168 -7.37 32.62 5.71
CA TRP A 168 -8.46 32.85 4.76
C TRP A 168 -8.58 34.31 4.34
N SER A 169 -8.68 34.57 3.05
CA SER A 169 -8.97 35.88 2.48
C SER A 169 -10.10 35.79 1.48
N ALA A 170 -10.92 36.84 1.38
CA ALA A 170 -11.98 36.88 0.37
C ALA A 170 -11.36 37.08 -1.01
N ILE A 171 -11.80 36.29 -1.99
CA ILE A 171 -11.60 36.55 -3.42
C ILE A 171 -12.69 37.52 -3.89
N VAL A 172 -13.93 37.22 -3.53
CA VAL A 172 -15.11 38.07 -3.74
C VAL A 172 -15.95 38.05 -2.47
N HIS A 173 -16.37 39.22 -1.99
CA HIS A 173 -17.34 39.31 -0.90
C HIS A 173 -18.30 40.48 -1.13
N GLY A 174 -19.60 40.19 -1.18
CA GLY A 174 -20.62 41.16 -1.59
C GLY A 174 -20.46 41.52 -3.06
N ASP A 175 -20.31 42.81 -3.35
CA ASP A 175 -20.12 43.33 -4.71
C ASP A 175 -18.65 43.71 -4.99
N TYR A 176 -17.72 43.33 -4.10
CA TYR A 176 -16.29 43.64 -4.22
C TYR A 176 -15.48 42.39 -4.57
N GLN A 177 -14.61 42.52 -5.57
CA GLN A 177 -13.58 41.56 -5.92
C GLN A 177 -12.23 42.06 -5.39
N TYR A 178 -11.52 41.19 -4.68
CA TYR A 178 -10.24 41.47 -4.03
C TYR A 178 -9.06 40.76 -4.69
N MET A 179 -9.32 39.70 -5.46
CA MET A 179 -8.29 38.94 -6.16
C MET A 179 -8.72 38.52 -7.56
N ASP A 180 -7.77 38.38 -8.47
CA ASP A 180 -7.93 37.88 -9.85
C ASP A 180 -6.85 36.85 -10.24
#